data_AF-A0A3R6EMP7-F1
#
_entry.id   AF-A0A3R6EMP7-F1
#
_cell.length_a   1.000
_cell.length_b   1.000
_cell.length_c   1.000
_cell.angle_alpha   90.00
_cell.angle_beta   90.00
_cell.angle_gamma   90.00
#
_symmetry.space_group_name_H-M   'P 1'
#
loop_
_entity.id
_entity.type
_entity.pdbx_description
1 polymer ?
#
loop_
_entity_poly.entity_id
_entity_poly.type
_entity_poly.pdbx_seq_one_letter_code
_entity_poly.pdbx_strand_id
1 'polypeptide(L)'
;MENYFWNTEEENSIKKLYILVIYDIVDNKRRVRFAKKMNGYGFRVQKSAFEAMVTENLYRRLLHDIPELIDRRSDSVRVYKIRGYGEVSLFGASPEIKNEEVIIIG
;
A
#
# COMPACT_ATOMS: atom_id res chain seq x y z
N MET A 1 22.37 -1.14 -1.62
CA MET A 1 21.28 -2.04 -2.06
C MET A 1 20.62 -2.50 -0.79
N GLU A 2 19.40 -2.02 -0.55
CA GLU A 2 18.67 -2.31 0.67
C GLU A 2 17.59 -3.32 0.29
N ASN A 3 17.77 -4.57 0.71
CA ASN A 3 16.80 -5.64 0.51
C ASN A 3 16.01 -5.77 1.81
N TYR A 4 14.69 -5.92 1.71
CA TYR A 4 13.86 -6.28 2.86
C TYR A 4 13.01 -7.50 2.56
N PHE A 5 12.73 -8.23 3.64
CA PHE A 5 11.97 -9.47 3.62
C PHE A 5 10.73 -9.30 4.49
N TRP A 6 9.64 -9.96 4.10
CA TRP A 6 8.41 -10.00 4.89
C TRP A 6 7.82 -11.41 4.90
N ASN A 7 7.16 -11.77 6.00
CA ASN A 7 6.51 -13.06 6.18
C ASN A 7 5.09 -12.85 6.71
N THR A 8 4.09 -13.41 6.02
CA THR A 8 2.68 -13.34 6.42
C THR A 8 2.21 -14.53 7.27
N GLU A 9 3.09 -15.50 7.52
CA GLU A 9 2.79 -16.78 8.17
C GLU A 9 3.29 -16.85 9.62
N GLU A 10 4.01 -15.84 10.12
CA GLU A 10 4.43 -15.79 11.53
C GLU A 10 3.22 -15.65 12.48
N GLU A 11 3.17 -16.52 13.50
CA GLU A 11 2.10 -16.63 14.50
C GLU A 11 1.93 -15.34 15.31
N ASN A 12 1.14 -14.41 14.78
CA ASN A 12 0.49 -13.37 15.57
C ASN A 12 -1.02 -13.67 15.60
N SER A 13 -1.65 -13.40 16.74
CA SER A 13 -3.10 -13.60 16.97
C SER A 13 -4.01 -12.83 15.99
N ILE A 14 -3.44 -11.94 15.17
CA ILE A 14 -4.11 -11.20 14.11
C ILE A 14 -3.41 -11.51 12.79
N LYS A 15 -4.11 -12.20 11.87
CA LYS A 15 -3.66 -12.41 10.49
C LYS A 15 -3.47 -11.08 9.78
N LYS A 16 -2.21 -10.68 9.58
CA LYS A 16 -1.83 -9.54 8.75
C LYS A 16 -1.61 -10.01 7.31
N LEU A 17 -1.88 -9.11 6.37
CA LEU A 17 -1.76 -9.32 4.93
C LEU A 17 -0.75 -8.34 4.37
N TYR A 18 0.09 -8.83 3.47
CA TYR A 18 0.90 -7.96 2.65
C TYR A 18 0.15 -7.59 1.38
N ILE A 19 0.06 -6.29 1.12
CA ILE A 19 -0.54 -5.79 -0.10
C ILE A 19 0.38 -4.84 -0.84
N LEU A 20 0.35 -4.93 -2.16
CA LEU A 20 0.92 -3.97 -3.09
C LEU A 20 -0.21 -3.31 -3.87
N VAL A 21 -0.29 -1.98 -3.78
CA VAL A 21 -1.25 -1.16 -4.52
C VAL A 21 -0.49 -0.36 -5.57
N ILE A 22 -0.74 -0.63 -6.84
CA ILE A 22 -0.22 0.16 -7.96
C ILE A 22 -1.35 0.93 -8.61
N TYR A 23 -1.08 2.16 -9.02
CA TYR A 23 -2.10 3.03 -9.60
C TYR A 23 -1.58 3.86 -10.76
N ASP A 24 -2.45 4.04 -11.73
CA ASP A 24 -2.33 5.02 -12.81
C ASP A 24 -3.57 5.91 -12.77
N ILE A 25 -3.41 7.13 -12.26
CA ILE A 25 -4.50 8.10 -12.09
C ILE A 25 -4.13 9.31 -12.93
N VAL A 26 -4.98 9.69 -13.88
CA VAL A 26 -4.65 10.72 -14.88
C VAL A 26 -4.66 12.11 -14.26
N ASP A 27 -5.72 12.43 -13.51
CA ASP A 27 -5.88 13.76 -12.89
C ASP A 27 -4.95 13.97 -11.68
N ASN A 28 -4.21 15.08 -11.68
CA ASN A 28 -3.25 15.39 -10.63
C ASN A 28 -3.91 15.61 -9.25
N LYS A 29 -5.06 16.30 -9.20
CA LYS A 29 -5.76 16.58 -7.92
C LYS A 29 -6.26 15.28 -7.29
N ARG A 30 -6.85 14.41 -8.11
CA ARG A 30 -7.30 13.07 -7.73
C ARG A 30 -6.13 12.20 -7.29
N ARG A 31 -5.01 12.21 -8.01
CA ARG A 31 -3.80 11.47 -7.65
C ARG A 31 -3.26 11.88 -6.28
N VAL A 32 -3.21 13.19 -5.99
CA VAL A 32 -2.79 13.70 -4.67
C VAL A 32 -3.75 13.27 -3.57
N ARG A 33 -5.06 13.36 -3.80
CA ARG A 33 -6.08 12.90 -2.83
C ARG A 33 -5.98 11.39 -2.58
N PHE A 34 -5.80 10.59 -3.64
CA PHE A 34 -5.63 9.15 -3.56
C PHE A 34 -4.39 8.80 -2.73
N ALA A 35 -3.23 9.40 -3.05
CA ALA A 35 -1.99 9.17 -2.30
C ALA A 35 -2.15 9.56 -0.81
N LYS A 36 -2.76 10.70 -0.51
CA LYS A 36 -3.03 11.12 0.88
C LYS A 36 -3.90 10.10 1.64
N LYS A 37 -4.89 9.51 0.97
CA LYS A 37 -5.74 8.49 1.57
C LYS A 37 -5.00 7.16 1.76
N MET A 38 -4.12 6.79 0.83
CA MET A 38 -3.32 5.56 0.91
C MET A 38 -2.26 5.60 2.02
N ASN A 39 -1.77 6.77 2.41
CA ASN A 39 -0.89 6.93 3.58
C ASN A 39 -1.51 6.39 4.88
N GLY A 40 -2.85 6.34 4.98
CA GLY A 40 -3.54 5.76 6.15
C GLY A 40 -3.58 4.23 6.15
N TYR A 41 -3.15 3.59 5.07
CA TYR A 41 -3.11 2.13 4.93
C TYR A 41 -1.67 1.60 4.95
N GLY A 42 -0.72 2.33 4.36
CA GLY A 42 0.68 1.92 4.33
C GLY A 42 1.59 2.98 3.74
N PHE A 43 2.75 2.55 3.23
CA PHE A 43 3.86 3.43 2.86
C PHE A 43 3.99 3.55 1.35
N ARG A 44 4.32 4.75 0.89
CA ARG A 44 4.55 5.01 -0.54
C ARG A 44 5.95 4.56 -0.92
N VAL A 45 6.06 3.52 -1.73
CA VAL A 45 7.35 2.95 -2.17
C VAL A 45 7.79 3.46 -3.54
N GLN A 46 6.86 3.92 -4.37
CA GLN A 46 7.15 4.60 -5.63
C GLN A 46 6.15 5.73 -5.90
N LYS A 47 6.41 6.55 -6.94
CA LYS A 47 5.48 7.61 -7.35
C LYS A 47 4.05 7.09 -7.58
N SER A 48 3.90 5.84 -8.00
CA SER A 48 2.60 5.23 -8.34
C SER A 48 2.34 3.91 -7.61
N ALA A 49 3.04 3.67 -6.49
CA ALA A 49 2.88 2.42 -5.72
C ALA A 49 2.92 2.64 -4.21
N PHE A 50 2.11 1.85 -3.50
CA PHE A 50 2.07 1.73 -2.05
C PHE A 50 2.19 0.29 -1.62
N GLU A 51 2.84 0.06 -0.50
CA GLU A 51 2.89 -1.23 0.18
C GLU A 51 2.35 -1.12 1.59
N ALA A 52 1.69 -2.19 2.07
CA ALA A 52 1.12 -2.18 3.40
C ALA A 52 1.05 -3.57 4.04
N MET A 53 1.25 -3.57 5.35
CA MET A 53 0.91 -4.65 6.28
C MET A 53 -0.44 -4.32 6.94
N VAL A 54 -1.52 -4.95 6.49
CA VAL A 54 -2.89 -4.61 6.95
C VAL A 54 -3.62 -5.81 7.53
N THR A 55 -4.58 -5.57 8.42
CA THR A 55 -5.54 -6.61 8.83
C THR A 55 -6.54 -6.89 7.71
N GLU A 56 -7.23 -8.04 7.76
CA GLU A 56 -8.29 -8.37 6.78
C GLU A 56 -9.41 -7.30 6.76
N ASN A 57 -9.73 -6.69 7.90
CA ASN A 57 -10.73 -5.62 7.99
C ASN A 57 -10.27 -4.35 7.27
N LEU A 58 -9.01 -3.93 7.48
CA LEU A 58 -8.44 -2.78 6.78
C LEU A 58 -8.31 -3.05 5.28
N TYR A 59 -7.97 -4.28 4.88
CA TYR A 59 -7.96 -4.68 3.47
C TYR A 59 -9.33 -4.55 2.82
N ARG A 60 -10.41 -5.04 3.46
CA ARG A 60 -11.77 -4.89 2.96
C ARG A 60 -12.18 -3.42 2.84
N ARG A 61 -11.83 -2.60 3.82
CA ARG A 61 -12.07 -1.15 3.79
C ARG A 61 -11.32 -0.48 2.63
N LEU A 62 -10.06 -0.85 2.40
CA LEU A 62 -9.28 -0.34 1.28
C LEU A 62 -9.92 -0.67 -0.07
N LEU A 63 -10.38 -1.90 -0.26
CA LEU A 63 -11.08 -2.31 -1.49
C LEU A 63 -12.38 -1.55 -1.72
N HIS A 64 -13.08 -1.17 -0.64
CA HIS A 64 -14.28 -0.33 -0.71
C HIS A 64 -13.94 1.14 -1.00
N ASP A 65 -12.88 1.69 -0.40
CA ASP A 65 -12.52 3.10 -0.54
C ASP A 65 -11.97 3.43 -1.95
N ILE A 66 -11.20 2.53 -2.57
CA ILE A 66 -10.52 2.81 -3.86
C ILE A 66 -11.50 3.25 -4.97
N PRO A 67 -12.61 2.55 -5.23
CA PRO A 67 -13.55 2.93 -6.29
C PRO A 67 -14.23 4.29 -6.11
N GLU A 68 -14.25 4.84 -4.89
CA GLU A 68 -14.79 6.17 -4.57
C GLU A 68 -13.75 7.29 -4.77
N LEU A 69 -12.47 6.93 -4.89
CA LEU A 69 -11.38 7.89 -5.02
C LEU A 69 -10.95 8.12 -6.46
N ILE A 70 -11.35 7.23 -7.37
CA ILE A 70 -10.90 7.19 -8.78
C ILE A 70 -12.02 7.53 -9.76
N ASP A 71 -11.66 7.92 -10.98
CA ASP A 71 -12.56 7.86 -12.13
C ASP A 71 -12.35 6.52 -12.86
N ARG A 72 -13.37 5.67 -12.80
CA ARG A 72 -13.32 4.31 -13.33
C ARG A 72 -13.17 4.26 -14.87
N ARG A 73 -13.32 5.38 -15.57
CA ARG A 73 -13.17 5.46 -17.03
C ARG A 73 -11.75 5.81 -17.46
N SER A 74 -11.01 6.56 -16.64
CA SER A 74 -9.68 7.08 -16.98
C SER A 74 -8.56 6.49 -16.13
N ASP A 75 -8.87 6.04 -14.93
CA ASP A 75 -7.88 5.62 -13.95
C ASP A 75 -7.86 4.09 -13.82
N SER A 76 -6.70 3.56 -13.41
CA SER A 76 -6.56 2.15 -13.07
C SER A 76 -5.86 1.98 -11.73
N VAL A 77 -6.37 1.08 -10.91
CA VAL A 77 -5.75 0.69 -9.63
C VAL A 77 -5.75 -0.83 -9.56
N ARG A 78 -4.63 -1.42 -9.18
CA ARG A 78 -4.50 -2.87 -8.94
C ARG A 78 -4.00 -3.09 -7.52
N VAL A 79 -4.63 -4.03 -6.84
CA VAL A 79 -4.29 -4.42 -5.47
C VAL A 79 -3.92 -5.90 -5.49
N TYR A 80 -2.66 -6.20 -5.17
CA TYR A 80 -2.17 -7.56 -5.01
C TYR A 80 -2.18 -7.92 -3.54
N LYS A 81 -2.88 -9.01 -3.18
CA LYS A 81 -2.78 -9.64 -1.87
C LYS A 81 -1.73 -10.73 -1.96
N ILE A 82 -0.57 -10.53 -1.34
CA ILE A 82 0.55 -11.46 -1.40
C ILE A 82 0.57 -12.27 -0.10
N ARG A 83 0.72 -13.60 -0.23
CA ARG A 83 0.74 -14.56 0.86
C ARG A 83 2.08 -15.31 0.87
N GLY A 84 2.45 -15.83 2.03
CA GLY A 84 3.73 -16.50 2.25
C GLY A 84 4.85 -15.51 2.55
N TYR A 85 6.01 -15.80 1.99
CA TYR A 85 7.24 -15.04 2.11
C TYR A 85 7.53 -14.28 0.80
N GLY A 86 8.05 -13.06 0.92
CA GLY A 86 8.48 -12.27 -0.21
C GLY A 86 9.80 -11.55 0.02
N GLU A 87 10.57 -11.43 -1.06
CA GLU A 87 11.77 -10.62 -1.14
C GLU A 87 11.50 -9.42 -2.05
N VAL A 88 11.94 -8.23 -1.64
CA VAL A 88 11.94 -7.03 -2.48
C VAL A 88 13.36 -6.57 -2.70
N SER A 89 13.76 -6.51 -3.96
CA SER A 89 15.05 -5.95 -4.39
C SER A 89 14.85 -4.57 -5.00
N LEU A 90 15.50 -3.55 -4.44
CA LEU A 90 15.46 -2.18 -4.95
C LEU A 90 16.66 -1.88 -5.86
N PHE A 91 16.38 -1.34 -7.04
CA PHE A 91 17.39 -0.80 -7.96
C PHE A 91 17.10 0.69 -8.20
N GLY A 92 18.09 1.56 -7.93
CA GLY A 92 17.97 3.01 -8.11
C GLY A 92 17.57 3.77 -6.83
N ALA A 93 17.01 4.96 -7.01
CA ALA A 93 16.65 5.85 -5.89
C ALA A 93 15.31 5.43 -5.24
N SER A 94 15.29 5.35 -3.91
CA SER A 94 14.06 5.21 -3.13
C SER A 94 13.51 6.60 -2.77
N PRO A 95 12.18 6.82 -2.78
CA PRO A 95 11.65 7.93 -2.01
C PRO A 95 12.08 7.74 -0.54
N GLU A 96 12.58 8.79 0.12
CA GLU A 96 12.87 8.74 1.55
C GLU A 96 11.62 8.24 2.28
N ILE A 97 11.68 7.02 2.83
CA ILE A 97 10.68 6.54 3.76
C ILE A 97 10.92 7.35 5.03
N LYS A 98 10.28 8.50 5.13
CA LYS A 98 10.16 9.18 6.42
C LYS A 98 9.34 8.23 7.29
N ASN A 99 10.01 7.55 8.21
CA ASN A 99 9.41 6.87 9.34
C ASN A 99 8.65 7.91 10.17
N GLU A 100 7.47 8.32 9.72
CA GLU A 100 6.46 8.83 10.62
C GLU A 100 5.89 7.58 11.27
N GLU A 101 6.32 7.30 12.51
CA GLU A 101 5.73 6.31 13.38
C GLU A 101 4.21 6.41 13.29
N VAL A 102 3.58 5.44 12.61
CA VAL A 102 2.13 5.34 12.58
C VAL A 102 1.69 4.85 13.95
N ILE A 103 1.48 5.78 14.88
CA ILE A 103 0.77 5.51 16.12
C ILE A 103 -0.69 5.25 15.73
N ILE A 104 -1.05 3.99 15.58
CA ILE A 104 -2.47 3.60 15.59
C ILE A 104 -2.91 3.70 17.06
N ILE A 105 -3.54 4.81 17.41
CA ILE A 105 -4.26 4.93 18.68
C ILE A 105 -5.52 4.07 18.53
N GLY A 106 -5.57 2.99 19.31
CA GLY A 106 -6.75 2.14 19.47
C GLY A 106 -7.79 2.72 20.42
#